data_AF-A0A7S1RHE2-F1
#
_entry.id   AF-A0A7S1RHE2-F1
#
_cell.length_a   1.000
_cell.length_b   1.000
_cell.length_c   1.000
_cell.angle_alpha   90.00
_cell.angle_beta   90.00
_cell.angle_gamma   90.00
#
_symmetry.space_group_name_H-M   'P 1'
#
loop_
_entity.id
_entity.type
_entity.pdbx_description
1 polymer ?
#
loop_
_entity_poly.entity_id
_entity_poly.type
_entity_poly.pdbx_seq_one_letter_code
_entity_poly.pdbx_strand_id
1 'polypeptide(L)'
;PFWLKPLNPPLVYRLGRRPSSSPHAMAPAAEGAAGAAQQQRHAPIVGRKVRVLALHGAPANSNVMRFQTASLRKQLGAEVEWIFPDALWQVSTVEGLQHPDAHQFDGGQRSAFE
;
A
#
# COMPACT_ATOMS: atom_id res chain seq x y z
N PRO A 1 -5.10 13.66 43.92
CA PRO A 1 -6.29 12.92 43.43
C PRO A 1 -5.98 12.27 42.08
N PHE A 2 -5.56 11.01 42.19
CA PHE A 2 -5.33 10.08 41.10
C PHE A 2 -6.65 9.82 40.36
N TRP A 3 -6.67 9.96 39.04
CA TRP A 3 -7.59 9.21 38.20
C TRP A 3 -6.85 8.67 36.98
N LEU A 4 -6.65 7.36 37.03
CA LEU A 4 -6.17 6.52 35.96
C LEU A 4 -7.19 6.45 34.81
N LYS A 5 -6.65 6.19 33.61
CA LYS A 5 -7.29 5.99 32.30
C LYS A 5 -8.42 4.93 32.30
N PRO A 6 -9.15 4.85 31.18
CA PRO A 6 -9.20 3.59 30.44
C PRO A 6 -8.54 3.78 29.07
N LEU A 7 -7.36 3.21 28.82
CA LEU A 7 -7.14 1.92 28.14
C LEU A 7 -8.09 1.70 26.96
N ASN A 8 -7.57 2.05 25.78
CA ASN A 8 -8.09 1.72 24.47
C ASN A 8 -8.25 0.19 24.35
N PRO A 9 -9.47 -0.35 24.13
CA PRO A 9 -9.63 -1.79 23.91
C PRO A 9 -9.09 -2.20 22.52
N PRO A 10 -8.53 -3.42 22.36
CA PRO A 10 -8.16 -3.91 21.05
C PRO A 10 -9.44 -4.22 20.24
N LEU A 11 -9.56 -3.59 19.08
CA LEU A 11 -10.55 -3.97 18.06
C LEU A 11 -10.23 -5.38 17.57
N VAL A 12 -10.90 -6.38 18.14
CA VAL A 12 -10.90 -7.75 17.64
C VAL A 12 -11.77 -7.80 16.40
N TYR A 13 -11.17 -7.62 15.22
CA TYR A 13 -11.83 -7.89 13.95
C TYR A 13 -12.02 -9.41 13.81
N ARG A 14 -13.19 -9.89 14.25
CA ARG A 14 -13.65 -11.26 14.01
C ARG A 14 -14.01 -11.39 12.53
N LEU A 15 -13.03 -11.72 11.69
CA LEU A 15 -13.27 -12.17 10.32
C LEU A 15 -14.13 -13.44 10.39
N GLY A 16 -15.43 -13.27 10.12
CA GLY A 16 -16.35 -14.36 9.93
C GLY A 16 -15.94 -15.18 8.72
N ARG A 17 -15.26 -16.30 8.95
CA ARG A 17 -15.17 -17.37 7.95
C ARG A 17 -16.58 -17.92 7.74
N ARG A 18 -17.15 -17.71 6.56
CA ARG A 18 -18.31 -18.49 6.10
C ARG A 18 -17.81 -19.92 5.80
N PRO A 19 -18.35 -20.97 6.44
CA PRO A 19 -18.19 -22.32 5.93
C PRO A 19 -19.21 -22.52 4.82
N SER A 20 -18.79 -22.49 3.55
CA SER A 20 -19.59 -23.05 2.45
C SER A 20 -19.04 -24.44 2.12
N SER A 21 -19.83 -25.43 2.49
CA SER A 21 -19.71 -26.84 2.19
C SER A 21 -19.69 -27.13 0.69
N SER A 22 -18.65 -27.83 0.21
CA SER A 22 -18.74 -28.75 -0.94
C SER A 22 -17.61 -29.78 -0.84
N PRO A 23 -17.92 -31.07 -0.60
CA PRO A 23 -16.93 -32.14 -0.64
C PRO A 23 -16.82 -32.67 -2.08
N HIS A 24 -15.78 -32.25 -2.80
CA HIS A 24 -15.31 -32.98 -3.98
C HIS A 24 -13.96 -33.62 -3.69
N ALA A 25 -13.89 -34.88 -4.09
CA ALA A 25 -12.91 -35.87 -3.68
C ALA A 25 -11.55 -35.70 -4.36
N MET A 26 -10.54 -36.14 -3.60
CA MET A 26 -9.26 -36.78 -3.99
C MET A 26 -8.47 -36.21 -5.19
N ALA A 27 -7.36 -35.56 -4.86
CA ALA A 27 -6.07 -35.76 -5.53
C ALA A 27 -4.93 -35.61 -4.50
N PRO A 28 -4.04 -36.61 -4.30
CA PRO A 28 -2.82 -36.46 -3.52
C PRO A 28 -1.71 -36.02 -4.46
N ALA A 29 -1.43 -34.73 -4.54
CA ALA A 29 -0.34 -34.22 -5.36
C ALA A 29 0.41 -33.11 -4.64
N ALA A 30 1.66 -33.43 -4.32
CA ALA A 30 2.75 -32.56 -3.92
C ALA A 30 2.55 -31.81 -2.59
N GLU A 31 3.16 -32.35 -1.53
CA GLU A 31 3.72 -31.56 -0.43
C GLU A 31 4.69 -30.51 -1.00
N GLY A 32 4.13 -29.40 -1.48
CA GLY A 32 4.85 -28.15 -1.58
C GLY A 32 5.13 -27.73 -0.16
N ALA A 33 6.35 -28.01 0.31
CA ALA A 33 6.90 -27.45 1.53
C ALA A 33 6.80 -25.92 1.41
N ALA A 34 5.69 -25.36 1.90
CA ALA A 34 5.50 -23.95 2.08
C ALA A 34 6.55 -23.56 3.11
N GLY A 35 7.70 -23.07 2.61
CA GLY A 35 8.76 -22.51 3.43
C GLY A 35 8.15 -21.41 4.27
N ALA A 36 7.82 -21.75 5.51
CA ALA A 36 7.37 -20.81 6.51
C ALA A 36 8.55 -19.87 6.72
N ALA A 37 8.54 -18.73 6.02
CA ALA A 37 9.51 -17.67 6.20
C ALA A 37 9.51 -17.34 7.69
N GLN A 38 10.56 -17.80 8.37
CA GLN A 38 10.70 -17.70 9.80
C GLN A 38 10.93 -16.22 10.10
N GLN A 39 9.83 -15.49 10.34
CA GLN A 39 9.88 -14.09 10.72
C GLN A 39 10.74 -14.00 11.98
N GLN A 40 11.97 -13.53 11.82
CA GLN A 40 12.85 -13.22 12.94
C GLN A 40 12.16 -12.11 13.74
N ARG A 41 11.49 -12.52 14.82
CA ARG A 41 10.90 -11.60 15.79
C ARG A 41 12.04 -11.04 16.63
N HIS A 42 12.62 -9.94 16.18
CA HIS A 42 13.56 -9.18 17.00
C HIS A 42 12.85 -8.63 18.24
N ALA A 43 13.57 -8.58 19.35
CA ALA A 43 13.08 -7.90 20.54
C ALA A 43 12.74 -6.43 20.20
N PRO A 44 11.62 -5.88 20.70
CA PRO A 44 11.19 -4.54 20.34
C PRO A 44 12.23 -3.51 20.82
N ILE A 45 12.71 -2.68 19.88
CA ILE A 45 13.64 -1.59 20.21
C ILE A 45 12.83 -0.46 20.84
N VAL A 46 12.92 -0.32 22.16
CA VAL A 46 12.29 0.75 22.93
C VAL A 46 13.06 2.07 22.82
N GLY A 47 12.33 3.19 22.84
CA GLY A 47 12.90 4.54 22.86
C GLY A 47 13.29 5.14 21.50
N ARG A 48 13.16 4.40 20.39
CA ARG A 48 13.34 4.95 19.04
C ARG A 48 12.02 5.37 18.43
N LYS A 49 12.02 6.50 17.71
CA LYS A 49 10.88 6.91 16.87
C LYS A 49 10.74 5.96 15.69
N VAL A 50 9.51 5.67 15.32
CA VAL A 50 9.22 4.87 14.13
C VAL A 50 9.54 5.71 12.89
N ARG A 51 10.24 5.14 11.92
CA ARG A 51 10.55 5.81 10.65
C ARG A 51 9.68 5.23 9.54
N VAL A 52 8.95 6.08 8.84
CA VAL A 52 8.09 5.71 7.72
C VAL A 52 8.65 6.33 6.44
N LEU A 53 8.98 5.46 5.49
CA LEU A 53 9.34 5.84 4.13
C LEU A 53 8.07 5.79 3.26
N ALA A 54 7.66 6.95 2.75
CA ALA A 54 6.47 7.06 1.90
C ALA A 54 6.89 7.32 0.45
N LEU A 55 6.71 6.32 -0.41
CA LEU A 55 7.07 6.36 -1.83
C LEU A 55 5.85 6.66 -2.69
N HIS A 56 5.94 7.67 -3.54
CA HIS A 56 4.88 8.01 -4.49
C HIS A 56 5.03 7.24 -5.80
N GLY A 57 3.91 6.92 -6.45
CA GLY A 57 3.89 6.38 -7.81
C GLY A 57 3.95 7.50 -8.87
N ALA A 58 4.05 7.12 -10.14
CA ALA A 58 3.82 8.04 -11.26
C ALA A 58 2.30 8.19 -11.51
N PRO A 59 1.77 9.38 -11.86
CA PRO A 59 2.44 10.68 -12.05
C PRO A 59 2.32 11.59 -10.80
N ALA A 60 2.76 11.14 -9.62
CA ALA A 60 2.72 11.94 -8.38
C ALA A 60 4.12 12.43 -7.97
N ASN A 61 4.17 13.25 -6.90
CA ASN A 61 5.40 13.72 -6.26
C ASN A 61 5.25 13.72 -4.72
N SER A 62 6.30 14.11 -4.00
CA SER A 62 6.35 14.15 -2.54
C SER A 62 5.28 15.06 -1.92
N ASN A 63 4.90 16.16 -2.58
CA ASN A 63 3.85 17.06 -2.10
C ASN A 63 2.48 16.41 -2.15
N VAL A 64 2.16 15.71 -3.24
CA VAL A 64 0.91 14.94 -3.37
C VAL A 64 0.86 13.86 -2.27
N MET A 65 1.96 13.14 -2.05
CA MET A 65 2.02 12.13 -0.99
C MET A 65 1.86 12.74 0.41
N ARG A 66 2.46 13.90 0.69
CA ARG A 66 2.29 14.62 1.96
C ARG A 66 0.84 15.04 2.20
N PHE A 67 0.15 15.46 1.15
CA PHE A 67 -1.27 15.81 1.22
C PHE A 67 -2.13 14.57 1.52
N GLN A 68 -1.94 13.49 0.77
CA GLN A 68 -2.67 12.23 0.97
C GLN A 68 -2.44 11.64 2.38
N THR A 69 -1.24 11.79 2.93
CA THR A 69 -0.89 11.29 4.27
C THR A 69 -1.17 12.27 5.41
N ALA A 70 -1.77 13.44 5.16
CA ALA A 70 -1.94 14.49 6.17
C ALA A 70 -2.73 14.03 7.41
N SER A 71 -3.86 13.34 7.22
CA SER A 71 -4.67 12.81 8.33
C SER A 71 -3.92 11.76 9.14
N LEU A 72 -3.15 10.89 8.48
CA LEU A 72 -2.37 9.85 9.12
C LEU A 72 -1.23 10.44 9.96
N ARG A 73 -0.53 11.44 9.42
CA ARG A 73 0.49 12.21 10.14
C ARG A 73 -0.09 12.95 11.34
N LYS A 74 -1.30 13.50 11.22
CA LYS A 74 -1.99 14.17 12.33
C LYS A 74 -2.30 13.19 13.47
N GLN A 75 -2.74 11.97 13.15
CA GLN A 75 -3.05 10.95 14.15
C GLN A 75 -1.80 10.37 14.81
N LEU A 76 -0.73 10.14 14.04
CA LEU A 76 0.52 9.56 14.55
C LEU A 76 1.44 10.59 15.22
N GLY A 77 1.22 11.88 14.96
CA GLY A 77 1.88 12.97 15.67
C GLY A 77 3.41 12.89 15.62
N ALA A 78 4.04 13.14 16.78
CA ALA A 78 5.50 13.23 16.92
C ALA A 78 6.21 11.88 17.17
N GLU A 79 5.44 10.78 17.24
CA GLU A 79 5.95 9.43 17.46
C GLU A 79 6.62 8.85 16.21
N VAL A 80 6.26 9.38 15.04
CA VAL A 80 6.71 8.91 13.74
C VAL A 80 7.49 9.99 13.00
N GLU A 81 8.66 9.62 12.50
CA GLU A 81 9.47 10.40 11.57
C GLU A 81 9.13 9.97 10.14
N TRP A 82 8.76 10.94 9.29
CA TRP A 82 8.32 10.70 7.93
C TRP A 82 9.37 11.13 6.92
N ILE A 83 9.66 10.25 5.95
CA ILE A 83 10.60 10.51 4.86
C ILE A 83 9.83 10.41 3.54
N PHE A 84 9.83 11.51 2.79
CA PHE A 84 9.17 11.62 1.48
C PHE A 84 10.23 11.93 0.42
N PRO A 85 10.93 10.92 -0.12
CA PRO A 85 11.84 11.15 -1.23
C PRO A 85 11.05 11.50 -2.49
N ASP A 86 11.57 12.43 -3.27
CA ASP A 86 11.13 12.62 -4.65
C ASP A 86 11.96 11.72 -5.56
N ALA A 87 11.27 11.00 -6.46
CA ALA A 87 11.94 10.30 -7.53
C ALA A 87 12.38 11.30 -8.61
N LEU A 88 13.64 11.23 -9.05
CA LEU A 88 14.14 11.96 -10.21
C LEU A 88 13.68 11.33 -11.53
N TRP A 89 12.46 10.76 -11.55
CA TRP A 89 11.98 10.00 -12.69
C TRP A 89 11.71 10.94 -13.86
N GLN A 90 12.67 11.03 -14.78
CA GLN A 90 12.41 11.49 -16.12
C GLN A 90 11.60 10.39 -16.80
N VAL A 91 10.40 10.72 -17.29
CA VAL A 91 9.72 9.87 -18.27
C VAL A 91 10.61 9.88 -19.51
N SER A 92 11.56 8.96 -19.58
CA SER A 92 12.10 8.55 -20.86
C SER A 92 11.00 7.73 -21.49
N THR A 93 10.18 8.38 -22.31
CA THR A 93 9.49 7.66 -23.37
C THR A 93 10.61 6.95 -24.11
N VAL A 94 10.74 5.63 -23.95
CA VAL A 94 11.64 4.86 -24.80
C VAL A 94 11.05 4.99 -26.20
N GLU A 95 11.59 5.92 -26.99
CA GLU A 95 11.34 6.01 -28.43
C GLU A 95 11.71 4.65 -29.03
N GLY A 96 10.73 3.74 -29.15
CA GLY A 96 10.99 2.38 -29.62
C GLY A 96 10.09 1.30 -29.03
N LEU A 97 9.45 1.52 -27.88
CA LEU A 97 8.33 0.66 -27.44
C LEU A 97 7.03 1.14 -28.10
N GLN A 98 7.04 1.16 -29.44
CA GLN A 98 5.80 1.18 -30.21
C GLN A 98 5.10 -0.14 -29.90
N HIS A 99 4.06 -0.09 -29.08
CA HIS A 99 3.13 -1.21 -28.98
C HIS A 99 2.48 -1.33 -30.37
N PRO A 100 2.65 -2.45 -31.10
CA PRO A 100 2.13 -2.59 -32.47
C PRO A 100 0.60 -2.50 -32.55
N ASP A 101 -0.08 -2.55 -31.40
CA ASP A 101 -1.54 -2.57 -31.28
C ASP A 101 -2.11 -1.31 -30.62
N ALA A 102 -1.31 -0.24 -30.46
CA ALA A 102 -1.86 1.06 -30.11
C ALA A 102 -2.62 1.60 -31.33
N HIS A 103 -3.84 1.09 -31.53
CA HIS A 103 -4.82 1.66 -32.42
C HIS A 103 -4.91 3.14 -32.09
N GLN A 104 -4.36 3.92 -33.02
CA GLN A 104 -4.42 5.36 -33.07
C GLN A 104 -5.89 5.74 -32.90
N PHE A 105 -6.26 6.12 -31.68
CA PHE A 105 -7.57 6.68 -31.40
C PHE A 105 -7.55 8.05 -32.09
N ASP A 106 -7.94 8.05 -33.36
CA ASP A 106 -8.16 9.23 -34.16
C ASP A 106 -9.17 10.06 -33.39
N GLY A 107 -8.67 11.12 -32.76
CA GLY A 107 -9.45 12.14 -32.09
C GLY A 107 -10.23 12.90 -33.14
N GLY A 108 -11.28 12.24 -33.65
CA GLY A 108 -12.24 12.79 -34.57
C GLY A 108 -12.71 14.12 -34.04
N GLN A 109 -12.52 15.13 -34.88
CA GLN A 109 -12.88 16.51 -34.62
C GLN A 109 -14.25 16.62 -33.96
N ARG A 110 -14.29 17.20 -32.76
CA ARG A 110 -15.49 17.88 -32.27
C ARG A 110 -15.35 19.37 -32.58
N SER A 111 -15.49 19.67 -33.86
CA SER A 111 -15.99 20.97 -34.29
C SER A 111 -17.49 21.05 -33.99
N ALA A 112 -17.95 22.27 -33.73
CA ALA A 112 -19.33 22.72 -33.56
C ALA A 112 -19.98 22.46 -32.19
N PHE A 113 -19.90 23.47 -31.33
CA PHE A 113 -21.12 24.08 -30.78
C PHE A 113 -20.92 25.60 -30.80
N GLU A 114 -21.77 26.26 -31.59
CA GLU A 114 -22.12 27.69 -31.52
C GLU A 114 -22.64 28.09 -30.14
#